data_AF-A0A8H5Y1W4-F1
#
_entry.id   AF-A0A8H5Y1W4-F1
#
_cell.length_a   1.000
_cell.length_b   1.000
_cell.length_c   1.000
_cell.angle_alpha   90.00
_cell.angle_beta   90.00
_cell.angle_gamma   90.00
#
_symmetry.space_group_name_H-M   'P 1'
#
loop_
_entity.id
_entity.type
_entity.pdbx_description
1 polymer ?
#
loop_
_entity_poly.entity_id
_entity_poly.type
_entity_poly.pdbx_seq_one_letter_code
_entity_poly.pdbx_strand_id
1 'polypeptide(L)'
;MPRMNLGLPYNHCSQSPCPAGFQSPNLLRCGACQTVKYCGKPHQKTDRPRHKVQCVPIKKTKDKLTEEEAKLRANPGDDTDGNPFDNSVGLFWFFKSTRPYMQARDDYITAILNVRTGEAVKIALKESLEMLRLCRGDNLGVRSQIPGLYLRLGRDQEAYDFIKWYAVKGDSKYDWHDMSLPFLDLQGEDAFEPVIEKPHYYDVSFKMALTLIKIRLMKDLESLQGFLNKEPNATGEERYDYLEEEAMSDILQQRADIVARDDYKDLIAELKRQVLQLYKMVKEDNKHIWPGIENPNLFHPAQPSSQTFNNSQVLAMLSQIITFLALTGFAAAAPNPRATKCTSYTIINTRGTGEIQGPSAGFLTMNSQITSQLPGGKIYNTVYPAGFDQNSASGTQDIIREVKSVLASNPSECFILEGYSQGAAATVNALSQLTGSAGDAVKGVFLIGDPLHKSGLACNVDNNGGTTTRNVSGLEAFGGGGIPQNWISRTLDVCIFGDGVCDTTHGFGIDAQHLEYPSDAATQKLGTTFVVKQLSG
;
A
#
# COMPACT_ATOMS: atom_id res chain seq x y z
N MET A 1 9.54 -7.03 -20.59
CA MET A 1 8.98 -8.09 -19.70
C MET A 1 7.54 -7.69 -19.34
N PRO A 2 6.60 -8.55 -18.90
CA PRO A 2 5.29 -8.02 -18.54
C PRO A 2 5.47 -7.17 -17.29
N ARG A 3 5.16 -5.86 -17.43
CA ARG A 3 4.97 -4.85 -16.36
C ARG A 3 4.46 -5.50 -15.08
N MET A 4 4.83 -4.99 -13.91
CA MET A 4 4.42 -5.51 -12.59
C MET A 4 2.90 -5.67 -12.49
N ASN A 5 2.38 -6.79 -13.02
CA ASN A 5 0.98 -7.15 -13.11
C ASN A 5 0.52 -7.69 -11.75
N LEU A 6 0.81 -7.00 -10.64
CA LEU A 6 0.45 -7.42 -9.28
C LEU A 6 0.67 -8.92 -8.98
N GLY A 7 1.70 -9.53 -9.56
CA GLY A 7 1.97 -10.96 -9.45
C GLY A 7 0.87 -11.89 -10.01
N LEU A 8 -0.05 -11.40 -10.84
CA LEU A 8 -1.04 -12.25 -11.50
C LEU A 8 -0.35 -13.15 -12.54
N PRO A 9 -0.53 -14.48 -12.44
CA PRO A 9 -0.01 -15.37 -13.45
C PRO A 9 -0.74 -15.14 -14.79
N TYR A 10 0.03 -14.86 -15.85
CA TYR A 10 -0.41 -14.77 -17.25
C TYR A 10 0.27 -15.80 -18.12
N ASN A 11 -0.45 -16.41 -19.06
CA ASN A 11 0.12 -17.41 -19.97
C ASN A 11 0.86 -18.51 -19.19
N HIS A 12 0.28 -18.93 -18.08
CA HIS A 12 0.82 -19.98 -17.23
C HIS A 12 -0.04 -21.24 -17.28
N CYS A 13 0.63 -22.39 -17.22
CA CYS A 13 -0.03 -23.65 -16.94
C CYS A 13 -0.55 -23.61 -15.50
N SER A 14 -1.82 -23.98 -15.30
CA SER A 14 -2.42 -23.97 -13.96
C SER A 14 -1.92 -25.08 -13.05
N GLN A 15 -1.34 -26.14 -13.62
CA GLN A 15 -0.64 -27.15 -12.84
C GLN A 15 0.77 -26.64 -12.50
N SER A 16 1.14 -26.77 -11.22
CA SER A 16 2.48 -26.47 -10.70
C SER A 16 3.03 -27.67 -9.92
N PRO A 17 4.33 -28.02 -10.07
CA PRO A 17 5.31 -27.41 -10.99
C PRO A 17 5.11 -27.92 -12.44
N CYS A 18 5.35 -27.05 -13.43
CA CYS A 18 5.22 -27.36 -14.86
C CYS A 18 6.54 -27.09 -15.61
N PRO A 19 7.15 -28.11 -16.26
CA PRO A 19 8.48 -27.98 -16.88
C PRO A 19 8.52 -27.18 -18.19
N ALA A 20 7.37 -26.95 -18.85
CA ALA A 20 7.29 -26.07 -20.03
C ALA A 20 7.53 -24.58 -19.69
N GLY A 21 7.73 -24.26 -18.41
CA GLY A 21 8.05 -22.91 -17.95
C GLY A 21 6.86 -21.97 -17.92
N PHE A 22 7.15 -20.76 -17.45
CA PHE A 22 6.24 -19.63 -17.44
C PHE A 22 6.16 -19.02 -18.86
N GLN A 23 5.00 -18.52 -19.30
CA GLN A 23 4.78 -17.77 -20.55
C GLN A 23 4.75 -18.54 -21.90
N SER A 24 4.28 -19.80 -21.94
CA SER A 24 4.09 -20.48 -23.23
C SER A 24 2.91 -19.86 -24.03
N PRO A 25 3.09 -19.49 -25.32
CA PRO A 25 1.99 -18.98 -26.14
C PRO A 25 1.01 -20.08 -26.59
N ASN A 26 1.43 -21.35 -26.53
CA ASN A 26 0.68 -22.50 -27.07
C ASN A 26 -0.16 -23.23 -26.02
N LEU A 27 -0.60 -22.54 -24.96
CA LEU A 27 -1.40 -23.17 -23.91
C LEU A 27 -2.84 -23.41 -24.35
N LEU A 28 -3.34 -24.61 -24.07
CA LEU A 28 -4.71 -25.00 -24.31
C LEU A 28 -5.61 -24.50 -23.18
N ARG A 29 -6.72 -23.86 -23.52
CA ARG A 29 -7.75 -23.50 -22.56
C ARG A 29 -8.52 -24.75 -22.12
N CYS A 30 -8.96 -24.76 -20.87
CA CYS A 30 -9.90 -25.75 -20.37
C CYS A 30 -11.18 -25.71 -21.23
N GLY A 31 -11.52 -26.83 -21.88
CA GLY A 31 -12.67 -26.94 -22.77
C GLY A 31 -14.00 -26.48 -22.16
N ALA A 32 -14.17 -26.66 -20.85
CA ALA A 32 -15.39 -26.31 -20.13
C ALA A 32 -15.44 -24.83 -19.72
N CYS A 33 -14.54 -24.37 -18.86
CA CYS A 33 -14.61 -23.01 -18.31
C CYS A 33 -13.99 -21.95 -19.23
N GLN A 34 -13.05 -22.34 -20.11
CA GLN A 34 -12.28 -21.46 -21.00
C GLN A 34 -11.43 -20.37 -20.31
N THR A 35 -11.42 -20.34 -18.98
CA THR A 35 -10.69 -19.36 -18.16
C THR A 35 -9.27 -19.81 -17.81
N VAL A 36 -9.05 -21.11 -17.62
CA VAL A 36 -7.76 -21.68 -17.17
C VAL A 36 -7.01 -22.35 -18.32
N LYS A 37 -5.68 -22.26 -18.30
CA LYS A 37 -4.77 -22.73 -19.36
C LYS A 37 -3.87 -23.88 -18.91
N TYR A 38 -3.50 -24.76 -19.83
CA TYR A 38 -2.64 -25.93 -19.61
C TYR A 38 -1.71 -26.18 -20.81
N CYS A 39 -0.50 -26.69 -20.56
CA CYS A 39 0.42 -27.10 -21.63
C CYS A 39 -0.09 -28.32 -22.42
N GLY A 40 -1.03 -29.07 -21.85
CA GLY A 40 -1.61 -30.24 -22.50
C GLY A 40 -2.65 -30.94 -21.63
N LYS A 41 -3.30 -31.94 -22.22
CA LYS A 41 -4.30 -32.79 -21.54
C LYS A 41 -3.79 -33.45 -20.25
N PRO A 42 -2.52 -33.88 -20.13
CA PRO A 42 -2.01 -34.46 -18.87
C PRO A 42 -2.09 -33.49 -17.69
N HIS A 43 -1.61 -32.26 -17.84
CA HIS A 43 -1.65 -31.25 -16.77
C HIS A 43 -3.08 -30.86 -16.40
N GLN A 44 -3.98 -30.80 -17.38
CA GLN A 44 -5.40 -30.59 -17.12
C GLN A 44 -6.00 -31.74 -16.29
N LYS A 45 -5.67 -33.00 -16.59
CA LYS A 45 -6.15 -34.15 -15.82
C LYS A 45 -5.62 -34.13 -14.39
N THR A 46 -4.33 -33.81 -14.21
CA THR A 46 -3.70 -33.72 -12.88
C THR A 46 -4.29 -32.60 -12.04
N ASP A 47 -4.52 -31.42 -12.61
CA ASP A 47 -5.09 -30.27 -11.89
C ASP A 47 -6.62 -30.37 -11.70
N ARG A 48 -7.29 -31.27 -12.42
CA ARG A 48 -8.75 -31.42 -12.43
C ARG A 48 -9.39 -31.44 -11.05
N PRO A 49 -8.89 -32.17 -10.03
CA PRO A 49 -9.51 -32.22 -8.71
C PRO A 49 -9.58 -30.84 -8.04
N ARG A 50 -8.49 -30.06 -8.11
CA ARG A 50 -8.40 -28.70 -7.57
C ARG A 50 -9.21 -27.71 -8.40
N HIS A 51 -9.02 -27.73 -9.73
CA HIS A 51 -9.69 -26.84 -10.66
C HIS A 51 -11.21 -27.05 -10.72
N LYS A 52 -11.73 -28.25 -10.41
CA LYS A 52 -13.16 -28.59 -10.50
C LYS A 52 -14.06 -27.60 -9.77
N VAL A 53 -13.64 -27.18 -8.59
CA VAL A 53 -14.41 -26.30 -7.70
C VAL A 53 -14.68 -24.94 -8.36
N GLN A 54 -13.73 -24.41 -9.14
CA GLN A 54 -13.89 -23.16 -9.90
C GLN A 54 -14.49 -23.41 -11.30
N CYS A 55 -14.11 -24.51 -11.94
CA CYS A 55 -14.52 -24.84 -13.32
C CYS A 55 -16.03 -25.03 -13.47
N VAL A 56 -16.66 -25.73 -12.52
CA VAL A 56 -18.08 -26.10 -12.62
C VAL A 56 -18.98 -24.87 -12.51
N PRO A 57 -18.83 -23.97 -11.52
CA PRO A 57 -19.58 -22.72 -11.46
C PRO A 57 -19.41 -21.87 -12.72
N ILE A 58 -18.18 -21.67 -13.20
CA ILE A 58 -17.91 -20.87 -14.41
C ILE A 58 -18.60 -21.45 -15.63
N LYS A 59 -18.55 -22.78 -15.84
CA LYS A 59 -19.24 -23.41 -16.95
C LYS A 59 -20.76 -23.20 -16.82
N LYS A 60 -21.32 -23.45 -15.64
CA LYS A 60 -22.77 -23.33 -15.39
C LYS A 60 -23.26 -21.91 -15.66
N THR A 61 -22.58 -20.89 -15.15
CA THR A 61 -22.98 -19.49 -15.36
C THR A 61 -22.77 -19.05 -16.81
N LYS A 62 -21.72 -19.54 -17.49
CA LYS A 62 -21.53 -19.30 -18.94
C LYS A 62 -22.62 -19.93 -19.79
N ASP A 63 -22.97 -21.18 -19.52
CA ASP A 63 -24.06 -21.87 -20.23
C ASP A 63 -25.38 -21.13 -20.00
N LYS A 64 -25.64 -20.69 -18.77
CA LYS A 64 -26.83 -19.92 -18.41
C LYS A 64 -26.88 -18.57 -19.14
N LEU A 65 -25.76 -17.85 -19.20
CA LEU A 65 -25.66 -16.60 -19.96
C LEU A 65 -25.99 -16.83 -21.44
N THR A 66 -25.43 -17.90 -22.03
CA THR A 66 -25.69 -18.26 -23.43
C THR A 66 -27.16 -18.64 -23.66
N GLU A 67 -27.75 -19.38 -22.72
CA GLU A 67 -29.15 -19.77 -22.75
C GLU A 67 -30.08 -18.55 -22.66
N GLU A 68 -29.84 -17.64 -21.70
CA GLU A 68 -30.64 -16.43 -21.55
C GLU A 68 -30.48 -15.48 -22.73
N GLU A 69 -29.29 -15.39 -23.34
CA GLU A 69 -29.10 -14.64 -24.59
C GLU A 69 -29.94 -15.23 -25.73
N ALA A 70 -29.86 -16.55 -25.93
CA ALA A 70 -30.60 -17.24 -26.97
C ALA A 70 -32.13 -17.10 -26.78
N LYS A 71 -32.61 -17.22 -25.54
CA LYS A 71 -34.02 -16.98 -25.18
C LYS A 71 -34.43 -15.56 -25.52
N LEU A 72 -33.65 -14.56 -25.11
CA LEU A 72 -33.96 -13.17 -25.33
C LEU A 72 -33.94 -12.80 -26.83
N ARG A 73 -33.06 -13.41 -27.62
CA ARG A 73 -33.06 -13.23 -29.08
C ARG A 73 -34.25 -13.90 -29.77
N ALA A 74 -34.64 -15.09 -29.30
CA ALA A 74 -35.76 -15.83 -29.88
C ALA A 74 -37.12 -15.25 -29.46
N ASN A 75 -37.21 -14.75 -28.23
CA ASN A 75 -38.41 -14.14 -27.67
C ASN A 75 -38.03 -12.91 -26.80
N PRO A 76 -37.91 -11.73 -27.41
CA PRO A 76 -37.55 -10.48 -26.74
C PRO A 76 -38.43 -10.05 -25.56
N GLY A 77 -39.69 -10.50 -25.55
CA GLY A 77 -40.71 -10.11 -24.59
C GLY A 77 -41.48 -8.86 -25.03
N ASP A 78 -42.76 -8.82 -24.68
CA ASP A 78 -43.73 -7.79 -25.15
C ASP A 78 -43.42 -6.38 -24.65
N ASP A 79 -42.57 -6.23 -23.63
CA ASP A 79 -42.12 -4.95 -23.10
C ASP A 79 -40.96 -4.34 -23.90
N THR A 80 -40.39 -5.08 -24.85
CA THR A 80 -39.32 -4.60 -25.74
C THR A 80 -39.85 -4.33 -27.16
N ASP A 81 -39.31 -3.30 -27.83
CA ASP A 81 -39.63 -3.01 -29.23
C ASP A 81 -38.69 -3.78 -30.16
N GLY A 82 -39.03 -5.04 -30.46
CA GLY A 82 -38.22 -5.92 -31.29
C GLY A 82 -36.98 -6.46 -30.56
N ASN A 83 -35.85 -6.59 -31.26
CA ASN A 83 -34.65 -7.17 -30.67
C ASN A 83 -33.96 -6.17 -29.70
N PRO A 84 -33.88 -6.44 -28.38
CA PRO A 84 -33.35 -5.49 -27.41
C PRO A 84 -31.85 -5.23 -27.59
N PHE A 85 -31.12 -6.16 -28.22
CA PHE A 85 -29.70 -5.96 -28.54
C PHE A 85 -29.45 -4.86 -29.59
N ASP A 86 -30.48 -4.50 -30.35
CA ASP A 86 -30.43 -3.46 -31.37
C ASP A 86 -31.11 -2.18 -30.86
N ASN A 87 -32.29 -2.32 -30.25
CA ASN A 87 -33.17 -1.18 -29.95
C ASN A 87 -33.18 -0.74 -28.48
N SER A 88 -32.56 -1.50 -27.58
CA SER A 88 -32.66 -1.26 -26.12
C SER A 88 -31.31 -1.16 -25.42
N VAL A 89 -30.20 -1.08 -26.16
CA VAL A 89 -28.86 -0.89 -25.60
C VAL A 89 -28.82 0.38 -24.75
N GLY A 90 -28.21 0.29 -23.57
CA GLY A 90 -28.20 1.35 -22.55
C GLY A 90 -29.35 1.23 -21.55
N LEU A 91 -30.43 0.55 -21.92
CA LEU A 91 -31.70 0.50 -21.20
C LEU A 91 -32.06 -0.90 -20.71
N PHE A 92 -31.13 -1.87 -20.75
CA PHE A 92 -31.41 -3.27 -20.43
C PHE A 92 -31.97 -3.51 -19.02
N TRP A 93 -31.82 -2.59 -18.07
CA TRP A 93 -32.44 -2.78 -16.76
C TRP A 93 -33.91 -2.33 -16.69
N PHE A 94 -34.29 -1.39 -17.57
CA PHE A 94 -35.65 -0.85 -17.61
C PHE A 94 -36.66 -1.95 -17.95
N PHE A 95 -36.39 -2.70 -19.02
CA PHE A 95 -37.22 -3.81 -19.47
C PHE A 95 -37.08 -5.01 -18.54
N LYS A 96 -38.20 -5.66 -18.20
CA LYS A 96 -38.22 -6.84 -17.33
C LYS A 96 -37.63 -8.04 -18.05
N SER A 97 -37.89 -8.18 -19.35
CA SER A 97 -37.49 -9.35 -20.15
C SER A 97 -35.97 -9.48 -20.32
N THR A 98 -35.23 -8.38 -20.22
CA THR A 98 -33.76 -8.34 -20.35
C THR A 98 -33.01 -8.59 -19.02
N ARG A 99 -33.67 -8.48 -17.87
CA ARG A 99 -33.02 -8.62 -16.54
C ARG A 99 -32.43 -10.01 -16.27
N PRO A 100 -33.08 -11.14 -16.63
CA PRO A 100 -32.48 -12.46 -16.45
C PRO A 100 -31.13 -12.61 -17.16
N TYR A 101 -31.01 -12.05 -18.37
CA TYR A 101 -29.75 -12.03 -19.11
C TYR A 101 -28.68 -11.16 -18.42
N MET A 102 -29.06 -9.97 -17.92
CA MET A 102 -28.13 -9.11 -17.16
C MET A 102 -27.64 -9.78 -15.87
N GLN A 103 -28.53 -10.46 -15.13
CA GLN A 103 -28.15 -11.21 -13.93
C GLN A 103 -27.25 -12.39 -14.26
N ALA A 104 -27.54 -13.14 -15.33
CA ALA A 104 -26.69 -14.26 -15.75
C ALA A 104 -25.28 -13.81 -16.13
N ARG A 105 -25.14 -12.59 -16.67
CA ARG A 105 -23.85 -11.98 -17.01
C ARG A 105 -23.07 -11.57 -15.75
N ASP A 106 -23.73 -10.99 -14.76
CA ASP A 106 -23.14 -10.66 -13.45
C ASP A 106 -22.67 -11.91 -12.69
N ASP A 107 -23.51 -12.95 -12.66
CA ASP A 107 -23.17 -14.25 -12.07
C ASP A 107 -21.95 -14.89 -12.76
N TYR A 108 -21.82 -14.70 -14.08
CA TYR A 108 -20.67 -15.17 -14.84
C TYR A 108 -19.39 -14.42 -14.47
N ILE A 109 -19.44 -13.09 -14.36
CA ILE A 109 -18.32 -12.25 -13.89
C ILE A 109 -17.86 -12.72 -12.50
N THR A 110 -18.81 -12.84 -11.56
CA THR A 110 -18.55 -13.31 -10.19
C THR A 110 -17.88 -14.68 -10.17
N ALA A 111 -18.37 -15.62 -10.99
CA ALA A 111 -17.78 -16.95 -11.09
C ALA A 111 -16.34 -16.90 -11.64
N ILE A 112 -16.06 -16.07 -12.64
CA ILE A 112 -14.73 -15.90 -13.24
C ILE A 112 -13.73 -15.33 -12.23
N LEU A 113 -14.13 -14.32 -11.46
CA LEU A 113 -13.25 -13.62 -10.52
C LEU A 113 -12.80 -14.48 -9.31
N ASN A 114 -13.37 -15.67 -9.16
CA ASN A 114 -12.83 -16.70 -8.25
C ASN A 114 -11.52 -17.34 -8.76
N VAL A 115 -11.16 -17.13 -10.03
CA VAL A 115 -9.89 -17.57 -10.61
C VAL A 115 -8.90 -16.41 -10.59
N ARG A 116 -7.82 -16.54 -9.81
CA ARG A 116 -6.81 -15.49 -9.59
C ARG A 116 -5.73 -15.49 -10.68
N THR A 117 -6.14 -15.27 -11.92
CA THR A 117 -5.23 -15.21 -13.10
C THR A 117 -5.50 -13.94 -13.90
N GLY A 118 -4.51 -13.49 -14.65
CA GLY A 118 -4.67 -12.35 -15.53
C GLY A 118 -5.74 -12.55 -16.62
N GLU A 119 -5.86 -13.76 -17.17
CA GLU A 119 -6.89 -14.11 -18.15
C GLU A 119 -8.31 -13.97 -17.59
N ALA A 120 -8.52 -14.40 -16.35
CA ALA A 120 -9.81 -14.27 -15.68
C ALA A 120 -10.19 -12.79 -15.53
N VAL A 121 -9.24 -11.96 -15.10
CA VAL A 121 -9.45 -10.51 -14.96
C VAL A 121 -9.77 -9.86 -16.31
N LYS A 122 -9.06 -10.24 -17.38
CA LYS A 122 -9.33 -9.74 -18.74
C LYS A 122 -10.75 -10.07 -19.21
N ILE A 123 -11.22 -11.29 -18.95
CA ILE A 123 -12.59 -11.68 -19.31
C ILE A 123 -13.59 -10.89 -18.45
N ALA A 124 -13.39 -10.85 -17.13
CA ALA A 124 -14.28 -10.12 -16.22
C ALA A 124 -14.40 -8.64 -16.60
N LEU A 125 -13.29 -7.95 -16.86
CA LEU A 125 -13.31 -6.54 -17.28
C LEU A 125 -14.11 -6.34 -18.56
N LYS A 126 -13.91 -7.21 -19.57
CA LYS A 126 -14.67 -7.15 -20.82
C LYS A 126 -16.18 -7.30 -20.56
N GLU A 127 -16.57 -8.29 -19.77
CA GLU A 127 -17.99 -8.54 -19.48
C GLU A 127 -18.60 -7.41 -18.63
N SER A 128 -17.85 -6.83 -17.67
CA SER A 128 -18.29 -5.67 -16.87
C SER A 128 -18.49 -4.41 -17.74
N LEU A 129 -17.58 -4.12 -18.67
CA LEU A 129 -17.73 -3.00 -19.61
C LEU A 129 -18.92 -3.19 -20.54
N GLU A 130 -19.17 -4.43 -21.00
CA GLU A 130 -20.35 -4.74 -21.80
C GLU A 130 -21.65 -4.57 -21.00
N MET A 131 -21.65 -4.91 -19.69
CA MET A 131 -22.79 -4.61 -18.82
C MET A 131 -23.07 -3.11 -18.71
N LEU A 132 -22.04 -2.26 -18.62
CA LEU A 132 -22.22 -0.80 -18.66
C LEU A 132 -22.71 -0.29 -20.01
N ARG A 133 -22.27 -0.89 -21.13
CA ARG A 133 -22.79 -0.56 -22.47
C ARG A 133 -24.28 -0.87 -22.57
N LEU A 134 -24.69 -2.04 -22.06
CA LEU A 134 -26.07 -2.51 -22.08
C LEU A 134 -26.96 -1.76 -21.09
N CYS A 135 -26.40 -1.27 -19.98
CA CYS A 135 -27.10 -0.53 -18.95
C CYS A 135 -26.19 0.57 -18.36
N ARG A 136 -26.24 1.78 -18.93
CA ARG A 136 -25.38 2.90 -18.49
C ARG A 136 -25.68 3.32 -17.04
N GLY A 137 -26.94 3.19 -16.61
CA GLY A 137 -27.37 3.45 -15.23
C GLY A 137 -26.75 2.51 -14.18
N ASP A 138 -26.24 1.35 -14.62
CA ASP A 138 -25.54 0.36 -13.81
C ASP A 138 -26.29 -0.05 -12.54
N ASN A 139 -27.50 -0.57 -12.73
CA ASN A 139 -28.37 -1.00 -11.64
C ASN A 139 -27.85 -2.25 -10.88
N LEU A 140 -26.88 -2.97 -11.44
CA LEU A 140 -26.21 -4.10 -10.80
C LEU A 140 -24.89 -3.70 -10.12
N GLY A 141 -24.46 -2.43 -10.25
CA GLY A 141 -23.31 -1.89 -9.53
C GLY A 141 -21.96 -2.40 -10.03
N VAL A 142 -21.84 -2.77 -11.31
CA VAL A 142 -20.59 -3.28 -11.87
C VAL A 142 -19.51 -2.20 -12.03
N ARG A 143 -19.86 -0.91 -12.02
CA ARG A 143 -18.87 0.18 -12.14
C ARG A 143 -17.84 0.15 -11.01
N SER A 144 -18.25 -0.19 -9.80
CA SER A 144 -17.40 -0.19 -8.58
C SER A 144 -16.17 -1.11 -8.69
N GLN A 145 -16.25 -2.20 -9.46
CA GLN A 145 -15.14 -3.15 -9.62
C GLN A 145 -14.20 -2.81 -10.79
N ILE A 146 -14.65 -2.04 -11.77
CA ILE A 146 -13.92 -1.84 -13.03
C ILE A 146 -12.53 -1.19 -12.83
N PRO A 147 -12.36 -0.13 -12.01
CA PRO A 147 -11.03 0.42 -11.73
C PRO A 147 -10.08 -0.62 -11.14
N GLY A 148 -10.55 -1.43 -10.19
CA GLY A 148 -9.76 -2.51 -9.62
C GLY A 148 -9.37 -3.59 -10.64
N LEU A 149 -10.22 -3.87 -11.62
CA LEU A 149 -9.91 -4.80 -12.71
C LEU A 149 -8.84 -4.20 -13.65
N TYR A 150 -8.93 -2.92 -14.02
CA TYR A 150 -7.90 -2.26 -14.81
C TYR A 150 -6.53 -2.29 -14.11
N LEU A 151 -6.47 -1.94 -12.81
CA LEU A 151 -5.22 -1.91 -12.04
C LEU A 151 -4.53 -3.28 -11.93
N ARG A 152 -5.31 -4.38 -11.94
CA ARG A 152 -4.80 -5.77 -11.97
C ARG A 152 -4.19 -6.16 -13.30
N LEU A 153 -4.56 -5.47 -14.38
CA LEU A 153 -4.03 -5.67 -15.71
C LEU A 153 -2.84 -4.74 -16.00
N GLY A 154 -2.43 -3.90 -15.04
CA GLY A 154 -1.40 -2.86 -15.25
C GLY A 154 -1.85 -1.80 -16.25
N ARG A 155 -3.15 -1.48 -16.25
CA ARG A 155 -3.83 -0.52 -17.13
C ARG A 155 -4.27 0.68 -16.29
N ASP A 156 -3.30 1.38 -15.72
CA ASP A 156 -3.53 2.38 -14.68
C ASP A 156 -4.07 3.68 -15.29
N GLN A 157 -3.65 4.03 -16.51
CA GLN A 157 -4.22 5.16 -17.26
C GLN A 157 -5.71 4.97 -17.51
N GLU A 158 -6.16 3.81 -18.03
CA GLU A 158 -7.59 3.60 -18.26
C GLU A 158 -8.40 3.49 -16.97
N ALA A 159 -7.79 3.02 -15.87
CA ALA A 159 -8.41 3.08 -14.55
C ALA A 159 -8.66 4.53 -14.13
N TYR A 160 -7.66 5.40 -14.32
CA TYR A 160 -7.75 6.82 -14.02
C TYR A 160 -8.83 7.52 -14.85
N ASP A 161 -8.79 7.36 -16.17
CA ASP A 161 -9.74 7.98 -17.10
C ASP A 161 -11.19 7.58 -16.76
N PHE A 162 -11.41 6.30 -16.43
CA PHE A 162 -12.71 5.80 -15.99
C PHE A 162 -13.19 6.45 -14.68
N ILE A 163 -12.31 6.54 -13.67
CA ILE A 163 -12.63 7.21 -12.40
C ILE A 163 -12.95 8.70 -12.65
N LYS A 164 -12.12 9.37 -13.45
CA LYS A 164 -12.26 10.79 -13.78
C LYS A 164 -13.59 11.07 -14.49
N TRP A 165 -14.00 10.23 -15.45
CA TRP A 165 -15.26 10.41 -16.17
C TRP A 165 -16.45 10.48 -15.21
N TYR A 166 -16.56 9.54 -14.27
CA TYR A 166 -17.63 9.57 -13.26
C TYR A 166 -17.49 10.74 -12.28
N ALA A 167 -16.27 11.16 -11.97
CA ALA A 167 -16.02 12.29 -11.07
C ALA A 167 -16.53 13.62 -11.64
N VAL A 168 -16.46 13.81 -12.98
CA VAL A 168 -16.70 15.12 -13.64
C VAL A 168 -17.85 15.16 -14.64
N LYS A 169 -18.33 14.01 -15.13
CA LYS A 169 -19.44 13.92 -16.10
C LYS A 169 -20.67 13.18 -15.55
N GLY A 170 -20.46 12.16 -14.71
CA GLY A 170 -21.51 11.27 -14.21
C GLY A 170 -22.35 11.85 -13.07
N ASP A 171 -22.92 13.04 -13.25
CA ASP A 171 -23.73 13.71 -12.22
C ASP A 171 -25.22 13.31 -12.24
N SER A 172 -26.01 13.91 -11.35
CA SER A 172 -27.45 13.64 -11.26
C SER A 172 -28.28 14.21 -12.41
N LYS A 173 -27.68 15.06 -13.25
CA LYS A 173 -28.30 15.67 -14.43
C LYS A 173 -27.95 14.93 -15.73
N TYR A 174 -26.94 14.07 -15.70
CA TYR A 174 -26.60 13.22 -16.82
C TYR A 174 -27.77 12.29 -17.17
N ASP A 175 -28.23 12.34 -18.43
CA ASP A 175 -29.28 11.44 -18.89
C ASP A 175 -28.69 10.08 -19.25
N TRP A 176 -28.77 9.15 -18.30
CA TRP A 176 -28.29 7.78 -18.44
C TRP A 176 -29.02 6.97 -19.55
N HIS A 177 -30.14 7.49 -20.07
CA HIS A 177 -30.95 6.84 -21.10
C HIS A 177 -30.61 7.34 -22.50
N ASP A 178 -29.94 8.49 -22.63
CA ASP A 178 -29.55 9.05 -23.92
C ASP A 178 -28.21 8.44 -24.37
N MET A 179 -28.31 7.52 -25.34
CA MET A 179 -27.15 6.84 -25.93
C MET A 179 -26.29 7.73 -26.83
N SER A 180 -26.82 8.90 -27.25
CA SER A 180 -26.08 9.87 -28.07
C SER A 180 -25.09 10.70 -27.25
N LEU A 181 -25.28 10.78 -25.92
CA LEU A 181 -24.36 11.48 -25.04
C LEU A 181 -23.02 10.73 -24.94
N PRO A 182 -21.89 11.47 -24.87
CA PRO A 182 -20.57 10.88 -24.65
C PRO A 182 -20.53 10.11 -23.33
N PHE A 183 -20.04 8.87 -23.39
CA PHE A 183 -20.02 7.96 -22.24
C PHE A 183 -18.68 7.23 -22.17
N LEU A 184 -17.98 7.37 -21.05
CA LEU A 184 -16.63 6.83 -20.84
C LEU A 184 -15.66 7.22 -21.97
N ASP A 185 -15.74 8.46 -22.42
CA ASP A 185 -15.05 9.02 -23.58
C ASP A 185 -13.76 9.77 -23.24
N LEU A 186 -13.38 9.85 -21.96
CA LEU A 186 -12.09 10.41 -21.55
C LEU A 186 -10.96 9.41 -21.84
N GLN A 187 -9.83 9.92 -22.32
CA GLN A 187 -8.64 9.13 -22.66
C GLN A 187 -7.37 9.94 -22.41
N GLY A 188 -6.40 9.36 -21.70
CA GLY A 188 -5.10 9.98 -21.46
C GLY A 188 -5.18 11.21 -20.55
N GLU A 189 -6.12 11.23 -19.61
CA GLU A 189 -6.29 12.35 -18.69
C GLU A 189 -5.09 12.47 -17.73
N ASP A 190 -4.85 13.69 -17.24
CA ASP A 190 -3.72 13.96 -16.37
C ASP A 190 -3.90 13.35 -14.97
N ALA A 191 -3.30 12.19 -14.74
CA ALA A 191 -3.33 11.52 -13.45
C ALA A 191 -2.50 12.20 -12.35
N PHE A 192 -1.81 13.32 -12.61
CA PHE A 192 -1.10 14.12 -11.60
C PHE A 192 -1.94 15.28 -11.06
N GLU A 193 -3.07 15.58 -11.69
CA GLU A 193 -3.93 16.68 -11.28
C GLU A 193 -4.44 16.51 -9.83
N PRO A 194 -4.80 17.62 -9.14
CA PRO A 194 -5.32 17.58 -7.78
C PRO A 194 -6.53 16.66 -7.62
N VAL A 195 -6.64 16.05 -6.43
CA VAL A 195 -7.80 15.22 -6.10
C VAL A 195 -9.06 16.08 -6.05
N ILE A 196 -10.08 15.67 -6.79
CA ILE A 196 -11.38 16.35 -6.82
C ILE A 196 -12.04 16.17 -5.44
N GLU A 197 -12.18 17.26 -4.69
CA GLU A 197 -12.77 17.25 -3.34
C GLU A 197 -14.26 16.90 -3.34
N LYS A 198 -15.00 17.37 -4.35
CA LYS A 198 -16.45 17.21 -4.48
C LYS A 198 -16.81 16.59 -5.83
N PRO A 199 -16.45 15.31 -6.05
CA PRO A 199 -16.76 14.60 -7.28
C PRO A 199 -18.27 14.38 -7.40
N HIS A 200 -18.77 14.27 -8.63
CA HIS A 200 -20.16 13.86 -8.88
C HIS A 200 -20.43 12.44 -8.39
N TYR A 201 -19.47 11.53 -8.60
CA TYR A 201 -19.53 10.17 -8.10
C TYR A 201 -18.13 9.69 -7.70
N TYR A 202 -17.97 9.33 -6.42
CA TYR A 202 -16.87 8.53 -5.88
C TYR A 202 -17.43 7.60 -4.81
N ASP A 203 -17.61 6.33 -5.15
CA ASP A 203 -17.75 5.31 -4.12
C ASP A 203 -16.39 4.98 -3.49
N VAL A 204 -16.42 4.17 -2.43
CA VAL A 204 -15.21 3.83 -1.69
C VAL A 204 -14.23 3.02 -2.55
N SER A 205 -14.71 2.22 -3.50
CA SER A 205 -13.86 1.42 -4.41
C SER A 205 -13.11 2.30 -5.41
N PHE A 206 -13.73 3.37 -5.90
CA PHE A 206 -13.11 4.38 -6.77
C PHE A 206 -12.02 5.13 -6.01
N LYS A 207 -12.32 5.60 -4.79
CA LYS A 207 -11.33 6.27 -3.94
C LYS A 207 -10.14 5.36 -3.65
N MET A 208 -10.40 4.10 -3.31
CA MET A 208 -9.35 3.09 -3.10
C MET A 208 -8.47 2.88 -4.34
N ALA A 209 -9.08 2.72 -5.51
CA ALA A 209 -8.35 2.56 -6.77
C ALA A 209 -7.53 3.81 -7.10
N LEU A 210 -8.10 5.01 -6.92
CA LEU A 210 -7.40 6.27 -7.12
C LEU A 210 -6.22 6.43 -6.15
N THR A 211 -6.38 6.07 -4.86
CA THR A 211 -5.28 6.04 -3.90
C THR A 211 -4.14 5.15 -4.40
N LEU A 212 -4.46 3.96 -4.92
CA LEU A 212 -3.44 3.04 -5.43
C LEU A 212 -2.73 3.59 -6.67
N ILE A 213 -3.45 4.24 -7.59
CA ILE A 213 -2.85 4.92 -8.76
C ILE A 213 -1.85 5.99 -8.29
N LYS A 214 -2.25 6.86 -7.36
CA LYS A 214 -1.40 7.94 -6.84
C LYS A 214 -0.17 7.38 -6.11
N ILE A 215 -0.31 6.29 -5.34
CA ILE A 215 0.82 5.60 -4.70
C ILE A 215 1.78 5.02 -5.74
N ARG A 216 1.28 4.34 -6.78
CA ARG A 216 2.11 3.77 -7.84
C ARG A 216 2.89 4.85 -8.60
N LEU A 217 2.21 5.93 -9.00
CA LEU A 217 2.87 7.09 -9.63
C LEU A 217 3.97 7.68 -8.74
N MET A 218 3.69 7.82 -7.44
CA MET A 218 4.68 8.33 -6.48
C MET A 218 5.89 7.40 -6.39
N LYS A 219 5.67 6.08 -6.35
CA LYS A 219 6.75 5.09 -6.33
C LYS A 219 7.54 5.05 -7.63
N ASP A 220 6.90 5.20 -8.77
CA ASP A 220 7.58 5.26 -10.06
C ASP A 220 8.47 6.51 -10.16
N LEU A 221 7.99 7.67 -9.68
CA LEU A 221 8.80 8.89 -9.60
C LEU A 221 9.94 8.79 -8.57
N GLU A 222 9.70 8.20 -7.39
CA GLU A 222 10.77 7.94 -6.41
C GLU A 222 11.86 7.03 -6.99
N SER A 223 11.46 6.00 -7.75
CA SER A 223 12.35 5.10 -8.46
C SER A 223 13.18 5.84 -9.51
N LEU A 224 12.51 6.61 -10.37
CA LEU A 224 13.16 7.38 -11.44
C LEU A 224 14.09 8.48 -10.89
N GLN A 225 13.72 9.13 -9.78
CA GLN A 225 14.60 10.05 -9.06
C GLN A 225 15.85 9.34 -8.53
N GLY A 226 15.70 8.12 -8.00
CA GLY A 226 16.80 7.28 -7.55
C GLY A 226 17.74 6.89 -8.70
N PHE A 227 17.20 6.64 -9.89
CA PHE A 227 17.97 6.42 -11.11
C PHE A 227 18.77 7.66 -11.52
N LEU A 228 18.13 8.84 -11.61
CA LEU A 228 18.83 10.09 -11.96
C LEU A 228 19.91 10.49 -10.95
N ASN A 229 19.75 10.14 -9.67
CA ASN A 229 20.80 10.38 -8.67
C ASN A 229 22.07 9.55 -8.95
N LYS A 230 21.94 8.38 -9.60
CA LYS A 230 23.07 7.51 -9.98
C LYS A 230 23.61 7.87 -11.35
N GLU A 231 22.72 8.21 -12.28
CA GLU A 231 23.02 8.57 -13.67
C GLU A 231 22.49 9.98 -14.00
N PRO A 232 23.14 11.06 -13.52
CA PRO A 232 22.60 12.43 -13.66
C PRO A 232 22.47 12.93 -15.10
N ASN A 233 23.22 12.32 -16.02
CA ASN A 233 23.23 12.68 -17.44
C ASN A 233 22.39 11.74 -18.31
N ALA A 234 21.56 10.88 -17.70
CA ALA A 234 20.72 9.94 -18.43
C ALA A 234 19.80 10.68 -19.42
N THR A 235 19.89 10.25 -20.67
CA THR A 235 19.07 10.69 -21.80
C THR A 235 17.59 10.33 -21.59
N GLY A 236 16.70 10.96 -22.36
CA GLY A 236 15.28 10.61 -22.33
C GLY A 236 15.03 9.13 -22.64
N GLU A 237 15.78 8.56 -23.58
CA GLU A 237 15.69 7.14 -23.97
C GLU A 237 16.07 6.21 -22.81
N GLU A 238 17.19 6.47 -22.13
CA GLU A 238 17.62 5.68 -20.97
C GLU A 238 16.61 5.74 -19.81
N ARG A 239 15.94 6.88 -19.62
CA ARG A 239 14.86 7.01 -18.62
C ARG A 239 13.62 6.18 -19.01
N TYR A 240 13.28 6.12 -20.29
CA TYR A 240 12.18 5.30 -20.78
C TYR A 240 12.47 3.81 -20.67
N ASP A 241 13.67 3.37 -21.05
CA ASP A 241 14.12 2.00 -20.87
C ASP A 241 14.03 1.58 -19.40
N TYR A 242 14.49 2.45 -18.49
CA TYR A 242 14.36 2.22 -17.05
C TYR A 242 12.90 2.09 -16.60
N LEU A 243 12.01 2.97 -17.08
CA LEU A 243 10.58 2.90 -16.76
C LEU A 243 9.90 1.64 -17.31
N GLU A 244 10.28 1.16 -18.49
CA GLU A 244 9.71 -0.08 -19.04
C GLU A 244 10.04 -1.31 -18.17
N GLU A 245 11.19 -1.30 -17.50
CA GLU A 245 11.63 -2.38 -16.64
C GLU A 245 11.08 -2.26 -15.20
N GLU A 246 11.11 -1.05 -14.62
CA GLU A 246 10.92 -0.85 -13.19
C GLU A 246 9.56 -0.26 -12.81
N ALA A 247 8.84 0.39 -13.74
CA ALA A 247 7.60 1.09 -13.39
C ALA A 247 6.45 0.13 -13.02
N MET A 248 5.71 0.51 -11.98
CA MET A 248 4.50 -0.15 -11.52
C MET A 248 3.28 0.24 -12.35
N SER A 249 3.22 1.50 -12.82
CA SER A 249 2.15 2.07 -13.62
C SER A 249 2.57 2.26 -15.09
N ASP A 250 1.59 2.30 -15.99
CA ASP A 250 1.81 2.61 -17.41
C ASP A 250 1.64 4.09 -17.76
N ILE A 251 1.27 4.93 -16.79
CA ILE A 251 0.96 6.34 -17.00
C ILE A 251 2.21 7.13 -17.45
N LEU A 252 3.36 6.95 -16.78
CA LEU A 252 4.58 7.70 -17.12
C LEU A 252 5.08 7.42 -18.54
N GLN A 253 4.75 6.26 -19.11
CA GLN A 253 5.12 5.92 -20.49
C GLN A 253 4.46 6.85 -21.51
N GLN A 254 3.34 7.46 -21.15
CA GLN A 254 2.61 8.41 -21.99
C GLN A 254 2.92 9.88 -21.63
N ARG A 255 3.83 10.13 -20.69
CA ARG A 255 4.12 11.46 -20.13
C ARG A 255 5.56 11.89 -20.36
N ALA A 256 5.92 12.07 -21.63
CA ALA A 256 7.24 12.55 -22.04
C ALA A 256 7.62 13.89 -21.38
N ASP A 257 6.62 14.76 -21.17
CA ASP A 257 6.76 16.03 -20.47
C ASP A 257 7.24 15.85 -19.02
N ILE A 258 6.75 14.81 -18.33
CA ILE A 258 7.19 14.49 -16.97
C ILE A 258 8.53 13.78 -17.01
N VAL A 259 8.69 12.72 -17.81
CA VAL A 259 9.92 11.89 -17.85
C VAL A 259 11.15 12.73 -18.19
N ALA A 260 11.00 13.77 -19.02
CA ALA A 260 12.08 14.67 -19.40
C ALA A 260 12.56 15.64 -18.28
N ARG A 261 11.87 15.73 -17.14
CA ARG A 261 12.25 16.65 -16.05
C ARG A 261 13.58 16.25 -15.40
N ASP A 262 14.35 17.23 -14.93
CA ASP A 262 15.63 16.99 -14.24
C ASP A 262 15.48 16.52 -12.79
N ASP A 263 14.29 16.75 -12.22
CA ASP A 263 13.95 16.49 -10.82
C ASP A 263 12.43 16.24 -10.70
N TYR A 264 12.06 15.38 -9.76
CA TYR A 264 10.68 14.96 -9.50
C TYR A 264 10.20 15.25 -8.07
N LYS A 265 11.01 15.91 -7.22
CA LYS A 265 10.74 16.06 -5.79
C LYS A 265 9.42 16.79 -5.49
N ASP A 266 9.10 17.83 -6.26
CA ASP A 266 7.84 18.57 -6.15
C ASP A 266 6.63 17.69 -6.50
N LEU A 267 6.68 16.90 -7.58
CA LEU A 267 5.63 15.98 -8.00
C LEU A 267 5.44 14.87 -6.97
N ILE A 268 6.53 14.33 -6.43
CA ILE A 268 6.49 13.34 -5.35
C ILE A 268 5.81 13.94 -4.11
N ALA A 269 6.16 15.17 -3.72
CA ALA A 269 5.56 15.85 -2.58
C ALA A 269 4.06 16.15 -2.79
N GLU A 270 3.66 16.53 -4.00
CA GLU A 270 2.26 16.71 -4.38
C GLU A 270 1.49 15.39 -4.31
N LEU A 271 2.01 14.32 -4.91
CA LEU A 271 1.38 13.00 -4.85
C LEU A 271 1.25 12.50 -3.40
N LYS A 272 2.25 12.72 -2.53
CA LYS A 272 2.14 12.43 -1.09
C LYS A 272 0.95 13.13 -0.45
N ARG A 273 0.76 14.43 -0.74
CA ARG A 273 -0.40 15.19 -0.23
C ARG A 273 -1.72 14.63 -0.76
N GLN A 274 -1.79 14.29 -2.04
CA GLN A 274 -2.97 13.70 -2.68
C GLN A 274 -3.31 12.32 -2.10
N VAL A 275 -2.31 11.46 -1.85
CA VAL A 275 -2.51 10.15 -1.20
C VAL A 275 -3.08 10.32 0.21
N LEU A 276 -2.54 11.24 1.00
CA LEU A 276 -3.06 11.53 2.34
C LEU A 276 -4.49 12.08 2.31
N GLN A 277 -4.83 12.91 1.33
CA GLN A 277 -6.19 13.40 1.12
C GLN A 277 -7.16 12.25 0.81
N LEU A 278 -6.80 11.36 -0.13
CA LEU A 278 -7.62 10.21 -0.47
C LEU A 278 -7.77 9.22 0.68
N TYR A 279 -6.71 9.01 1.46
CA TYR A 279 -6.74 8.21 2.67
C TYR A 279 -7.81 8.69 3.65
N LYS A 280 -7.88 10.02 3.88
CA LYS A 280 -8.92 10.65 4.71
C LYS A 280 -10.32 10.43 4.13
N MET A 281 -10.50 10.68 2.84
CA MET A 281 -11.79 10.50 2.17
C MET A 281 -12.31 9.05 2.32
N VAL A 282 -11.45 8.04 2.17
CA VAL A 282 -11.83 6.63 2.39
C VAL A 282 -12.15 6.35 3.85
N LYS A 283 -11.38 6.90 4.80
CA LYS A 283 -11.60 6.71 6.24
C LYS A 283 -12.93 7.32 6.68
N GLU A 284 -13.29 8.47 6.14
CA GLU A 284 -14.57 9.15 6.38
C GLU A 284 -15.75 8.35 5.84
N ASP A 285 -15.63 7.83 4.60
CA ASP A 285 -16.64 6.94 4.01
C ASP A 285 -16.81 5.64 4.82
N ASN A 286 -15.71 5.01 5.20
CA ASN A 286 -15.71 3.76 5.93
C ASN A 286 -14.43 3.55 6.76
N LYS A 287 -14.55 3.82 8.07
CA LYS A 287 -13.49 3.67 9.06
C LYS A 287 -12.90 2.25 9.20
N HIS A 288 -13.56 1.22 8.67
CA HIS A 288 -13.14 -0.18 8.79
C HIS A 288 -12.24 -0.64 7.64
N ILE A 289 -12.16 0.11 6.54
CA ILE A 289 -11.40 -0.31 5.36
C ILE A 289 -9.90 -0.40 5.68
N TRP A 290 -9.30 0.68 6.19
CA TRP A 290 -7.86 0.69 6.49
C TRP A 290 -7.47 -0.35 7.55
N PRO A 291 -8.18 -0.48 8.70
CA PRO A 291 -7.91 -1.56 9.64
C PRO A 291 -8.10 -2.96 9.04
N GLY A 292 -9.08 -3.14 8.15
CA GLY A 292 -9.31 -4.40 7.46
C GLY A 292 -8.21 -4.76 6.46
N ILE A 293 -7.54 -3.77 5.87
CA ILE A 293 -6.34 -3.97 5.04
C ILE A 293 -5.15 -4.39 5.90
N GLU A 294 -4.96 -3.75 7.05
CA GLU A 294 -3.87 -4.04 7.97
C GLU A 294 -4.01 -5.44 8.61
N ASN A 295 -5.24 -5.85 8.91
CA ASN A 295 -5.52 -7.17 9.46
C ASN A 295 -6.82 -7.75 8.85
N PRO A 296 -6.69 -8.50 7.74
CA PRO A 296 -7.82 -9.11 7.04
C PRO A 296 -8.68 -10.05 7.91
N ASN A 297 -8.16 -10.51 9.04
CA ASN A 297 -8.86 -11.41 9.95
C ASN A 297 -9.78 -10.69 10.95
N LEU A 298 -9.75 -9.34 11.04
CA LEU A 298 -10.60 -8.58 11.95
C LEU A 298 -12.09 -8.60 11.56
N PHE A 299 -12.42 -8.91 10.30
CA PHE A 299 -13.78 -8.77 9.75
C PHE A 299 -14.20 -9.95 8.85
N HIS A 300 -14.36 -11.16 9.39
CA HIS A 300 -15.21 -12.20 8.79
C HIS A 300 -15.82 -13.08 9.89
N PRO A 301 -17.10 -13.52 9.83
CA PRO A 301 -17.94 -13.66 8.63
C PRO A 301 -19.33 -12.98 8.74
N ALA A 302 -19.66 -12.13 7.76
CA ALA A 302 -21.04 -11.93 7.33
C ALA A 302 -21.12 -12.30 5.84
N GLN A 303 -22.25 -12.88 5.42
CA GLN A 303 -22.45 -13.41 4.07
C GLN A 303 -22.10 -12.40 2.97
N PRO A 304 -21.62 -12.88 1.81
CA PRO A 304 -21.12 -12.00 0.77
C PRO A 304 -22.26 -11.27 0.07
N SER A 305 -22.35 -9.96 0.25
CA SER A 305 -22.93 -9.07 -0.76
C SER A 305 -21.91 -8.84 -1.86
N SER A 306 -22.34 -8.54 -3.09
CA SER A 306 -21.47 -8.23 -4.24
C SER A 306 -20.38 -7.17 -3.91
N GLN A 307 -20.67 -6.26 -2.98
CA GLN A 307 -19.73 -5.24 -2.48
C GLN A 307 -18.55 -5.81 -1.65
N THR A 308 -18.74 -6.92 -0.91
CA THR A 308 -17.70 -7.52 -0.05
C THR A 308 -16.66 -8.36 -0.82
N PHE A 309 -17.04 -8.95 -1.96
CA PHE A 309 -16.09 -9.61 -2.86
C PHE A 309 -15.13 -8.62 -3.55
N ASN A 310 -15.60 -7.40 -3.81
CA ASN A 310 -14.83 -6.38 -4.53
C ASN A 310 -13.73 -5.75 -3.67
N ASN A 311 -14.00 -5.55 -2.37
CA ASN A 311 -13.00 -5.01 -1.45
C ASN A 311 -11.90 -6.04 -1.16
N SER A 312 -12.22 -7.32 -0.99
CA SER A 312 -11.25 -8.37 -0.59
C SER A 312 -10.11 -8.62 -1.60
N GLN A 313 -10.29 -8.19 -2.87
CA GLN A 313 -9.26 -8.33 -3.90
C GLN A 313 -8.38 -7.08 -4.07
N VAL A 314 -8.93 -5.86 -3.86
CA VAL A 314 -8.12 -4.63 -3.69
C VAL A 314 -7.32 -4.70 -2.38
N LEU A 315 -7.93 -5.26 -1.32
CA LEU A 315 -7.31 -5.67 -0.07
C LEU A 315 -6.08 -6.58 -0.27
N ALA A 316 -6.18 -7.57 -1.18
CA ALA A 316 -5.06 -8.45 -1.51
C ALA A 316 -3.94 -7.74 -2.31
N MET A 317 -4.25 -6.71 -3.10
CA MET A 317 -3.24 -5.94 -3.86
C MET A 317 -2.38 -5.05 -2.96
N LEU A 318 -2.97 -4.44 -1.93
CA LEU A 318 -2.22 -3.68 -0.92
C LEU A 318 -1.35 -4.62 -0.07
N SER A 319 -1.81 -5.83 0.21
CA SER A 319 -1.05 -6.86 0.92
C SER A 319 0.11 -7.46 0.09
N GLN A 320 0.01 -7.51 -1.24
CA GLN A 320 1.07 -8.07 -2.10
C GLN A 320 2.30 -7.16 -2.23
N ILE A 321 2.17 -5.85 -2.05
CA ILE A 321 3.31 -4.93 -1.93
C ILE A 321 4.12 -5.21 -0.63
N ILE A 322 3.51 -5.87 0.36
CA ILE A 322 4.09 -6.17 1.67
C ILE A 322 4.86 -7.52 1.68
N THR A 323 4.70 -8.39 0.67
CA THR A 323 5.10 -9.81 0.77
C THR A 323 6.24 -10.24 -0.16
N PHE A 324 7.28 -9.43 -0.31
CA PHE A 324 8.54 -9.84 -0.98
C PHE A 324 9.75 -9.51 -0.10
N LEU A 325 9.79 -10.02 1.14
CA LEU A 325 10.98 -10.03 2.02
C LEU A 325 10.74 -10.92 3.25
N ALA A 326 10.42 -12.20 3.07
CA ALA A 326 10.43 -13.14 4.20
C ALA A 326 10.50 -14.60 3.75
N LEU A 327 11.69 -15.18 3.75
CA LEU A 327 11.89 -16.62 3.92
C LEU A 327 13.27 -16.84 4.55
N THR A 328 13.29 -17.15 5.86
CA THR A 328 13.97 -18.32 6.43
C THR A 328 13.81 -18.38 7.96
N GLY A 329 13.34 -19.54 8.45
CA GLY A 329 13.98 -20.32 9.52
C GLY A 329 13.87 -19.84 10.97
N PHE A 330 13.00 -20.49 11.74
CA PHE A 330 13.00 -20.44 13.21
C PHE A 330 14.25 -21.12 13.81
N ALA A 331 14.90 -20.49 14.78
CA ALA A 331 15.78 -21.14 15.76
C ALA A 331 15.36 -20.73 17.17
N ALA A 332 15.33 -21.71 18.08
CA ALA A 332 14.83 -21.60 19.44
C ALA A 332 15.70 -20.71 20.35
N ALA A 333 15.06 -19.96 21.25
CA ALA A 333 15.70 -19.06 22.20
C ALA A 333 16.35 -19.81 23.38
N ALA A 334 17.57 -19.41 23.74
CA ALA A 334 18.24 -19.77 25.00
C ALA A 334 18.01 -18.68 26.08
N PRO A 335 18.19 -18.99 27.38
CA PRO A 335 17.79 -18.11 28.48
C PRO A 335 18.73 -16.92 28.71
N ASN A 336 18.15 -15.79 29.13
CA ASN A 336 18.77 -14.48 29.30
C ASN A 336 19.62 -14.40 30.61
N PRO A 337 20.93 -14.07 30.56
CA PRO A 337 21.70 -13.76 31.76
C PRO A 337 21.41 -12.32 32.27
N ARG A 338 21.42 -12.15 33.60
CA ARG A 338 21.23 -10.88 34.33
C ARG A 338 22.00 -9.70 33.72
N ALA A 339 21.33 -8.56 33.57
CA ALA A 339 21.90 -7.31 33.06
C ALA A 339 23.08 -6.84 33.92
N THR A 340 24.23 -6.60 33.28
CA THR A 340 25.44 -6.06 33.90
C THR A 340 25.46 -4.55 33.65
N LYS A 341 25.75 -3.76 34.69
CA LYS A 341 25.85 -2.29 34.60
C LYS A 341 26.85 -1.87 33.52
N CYS A 342 26.46 -0.92 32.66
CA CYS A 342 27.32 -0.39 31.59
C CYS A 342 28.34 0.62 32.15
N THR A 343 29.63 0.32 32.03
CA THR A 343 30.73 1.22 32.46
C THR A 343 31.27 2.10 31.35
N SER A 344 30.96 1.77 30.09
CA SER A 344 31.19 2.58 28.89
C SER A 344 29.95 2.48 28.02
N TYR A 345 29.44 3.61 27.55
CA TYR A 345 28.29 3.63 26.65
C TYR A 345 28.35 4.75 25.61
N THR A 346 27.65 4.54 24.49
CA THR A 346 27.45 5.53 23.44
C THR A 346 25.96 5.80 23.24
N ILE A 347 25.56 7.06 23.35
CA ILE A 347 24.23 7.54 22.95
C ILE A 347 24.32 7.95 21.48
N ILE A 348 23.63 7.22 20.60
CA ILE A 348 23.52 7.56 19.19
C ILE A 348 22.26 8.39 19.00
N ASN A 349 22.44 9.67 18.72
CA ASN A 349 21.38 10.65 18.52
C ASN A 349 21.13 10.87 17.02
N THR A 350 19.89 10.63 16.57
CA THR A 350 19.46 10.84 15.18
C THR A 350 18.41 11.95 15.13
N ARG A 351 18.81 13.10 14.58
CA ARG A 351 18.04 14.35 14.54
C ARG A 351 16.86 14.33 13.56
N GLY A 352 15.96 15.30 13.69
CA GLY A 352 14.80 15.48 12.82
C GLY A 352 15.06 16.37 11.60
N THR A 353 14.07 16.43 10.71
CA THR A 353 14.11 17.18 9.45
C THR A 353 14.49 18.66 9.67
N GLY A 354 15.44 19.17 8.89
CA GLY A 354 15.84 20.59 8.92
C GLY A 354 16.77 20.98 10.08
N GLU A 355 17.05 20.08 11.03
CA GLU A 355 18.06 20.33 12.06
C GLU A 355 19.47 20.32 11.44
N ILE A 356 20.36 21.19 11.95
CA ILE A 356 21.76 21.25 11.51
C ILE A 356 22.48 19.97 11.97
N GLN A 357 23.43 19.46 11.18
CA GLN A 357 24.26 18.32 11.58
C GLN A 357 24.91 18.58 12.94
N GLY A 358 24.60 17.72 13.90
CA GLY A 358 24.98 17.89 15.31
C GLY A 358 23.96 17.24 16.24
N PRO A 359 24.02 17.58 17.55
CA PRO A 359 23.02 17.13 18.53
C PRO A 359 21.62 17.61 18.14
N SER A 360 20.62 16.72 18.23
CA SER A 360 19.23 17.13 18.07
C SER A 360 18.78 17.91 19.28
N ALA A 361 18.02 18.98 19.05
CA ALA A 361 17.42 19.76 20.12
C ALA A 361 16.54 18.89 21.04
N GLY A 362 15.94 17.83 20.49
CA GLY A 362 15.04 16.92 21.20
C GLY A 362 15.65 16.16 22.38
N PHE A 363 16.99 16.07 22.48
CA PHE A 363 17.65 15.28 23.53
C PHE A 363 18.72 16.02 24.32
N LEU A 364 18.97 17.31 24.03
CA LEU A 364 20.06 18.08 24.66
C LEU A 364 20.03 18.03 26.19
N THR A 365 18.86 18.28 26.78
CA THR A 365 18.69 18.36 28.23
C THR A 365 18.85 16.98 28.86
N MET A 366 18.16 15.95 28.34
CA MET A 366 18.27 14.60 28.90
C MET A 366 19.68 14.03 28.76
N ASN A 367 20.35 14.26 27.63
CA ASN A 367 21.71 13.78 27.41
C ASN A 367 22.71 14.41 28.38
N SER A 368 22.60 15.73 28.63
CA SER A 368 23.41 16.38 29.66
C SER A 368 23.18 15.79 31.06
N GLN A 369 21.93 15.43 31.39
CA GLN A 369 21.59 14.82 32.68
C GLN A 369 22.06 13.37 32.79
N ILE A 370 21.99 12.59 31.70
CA ILE A 370 22.45 11.21 31.65
C ILE A 370 23.98 11.17 31.83
N THR A 371 24.73 11.97 31.06
CA THR A 371 26.19 11.95 31.11
C THR A 371 26.77 12.52 32.41
N SER A 372 26.01 13.34 33.14
CA SER A 372 26.40 13.81 34.48
C SER A 372 26.12 12.78 35.59
N GLN A 373 25.11 11.93 35.42
CA GLN A 373 24.77 10.87 36.38
C GLN A 373 25.59 9.59 36.16
N LEU A 374 25.93 9.27 34.91
CA LEU A 374 26.63 8.05 34.54
C LEU A 374 27.94 8.40 33.80
N PRO A 375 29.11 8.23 34.44
CA PRO A 375 30.39 8.47 33.78
C PRO A 375 30.65 7.43 32.68
N GLY A 376 31.51 7.77 31.72
CA GLY A 376 31.88 6.88 30.61
C GLY A 376 30.99 6.99 29.36
N GLY A 377 30.06 7.95 29.33
CA GLY A 377 29.17 8.22 28.21
C GLY A 377 29.82 9.03 27.08
N LYS A 378 29.51 8.66 25.84
CA LYS A 378 29.83 9.40 24.62
C LYS A 378 28.54 9.70 23.86
N ILE A 379 28.49 10.81 23.14
CA ILE A 379 27.37 11.14 22.23
C ILE A 379 27.89 11.09 20.81
N TYR A 380 27.26 10.25 19.99
CA TYR A 380 27.47 10.20 18.56
C TYR A 380 26.25 10.78 17.85
N ASN A 381 26.45 11.72 16.94
CA ASN A 381 25.38 12.35 16.19
C ASN A 381 25.34 11.75 14.78
N THR A 382 24.27 11.03 14.46
CA THR A 382 24.10 10.35 13.18
C THR A 382 24.33 11.31 12.02
N VAL A 383 25.22 10.92 11.10
CA VAL A 383 25.62 11.73 9.95
C VAL A 383 24.74 11.40 8.76
N TYR A 384 23.80 12.31 8.49
CA TYR A 384 22.89 12.19 7.35
C TYR A 384 22.26 13.56 7.01
N PRO A 385 21.64 13.71 5.84
CA PRO A 385 21.15 15.02 5.38
C PRO A 385 20.07 15.66 6.25
N ALA A 386 19.23 14.87 6.93
CA ALA A 386 18.01 15.36 7.59
C ALA A 386 17.13 16.24 6.68
N GLY A 387 17.03 15.84 5.40
CA GLY A 387 16.37 16.63 4.35
C GLY A 387 14.85 16.48 4.37
N PHE A 388 14.16 17.44 3.77
CA PHE A 388 12.68 17.42 3.68
C PHE A 388 12.11 16.33 2.77
N ASP A 389 12.96 15.62 2.02
CA ASP A 389 12.56 14.48 1.17
C ASP A 389 12.16 13.22 1.96
N GLN A 390 12.37 13.23 3.28
CA GLN A 390 12.11 12.12 4.21
C GLN A 390 12.93 10.85 3.95
N ASN A 391 13.98 10.93 3.14
CA ASN A 391 14.85 9.78 2.90
C ASN A 391 15.91 9.66 4.00
N SER A 392 15.64 8.81 4.99
CA SER A 392 16.49 8.59 6.15
C SER A 392 17.42 7.36 6.03
N ALA A 393 17.50 6.73 4.85
CA ALA A 393 18.25 5.49 4.65
C ALA A 393 19.75 5.62 4.98
N SER A 394 20.37 6.75 4.64
CA SER A 394 21.76 7.03 5.01
C SER A 394 21.95 7.18 6.53
N GLY A 395 20.96 7.73 7.23
CA GLY A 395 20.93 7.79 8.69
C GLY A 395 20.84 6.40 9.31
N THR A 396 19.93 5.54 8.81
CA THR A 396 19.83 4.14 9.23
C THR A 396 21.16 3.40 9.08
N GLN A 397 21.83 3.56 7.93
CA GLN A 397 23.13 2.90 7.71
C GLN A 397 24.23 3.44 8.61
N ASP A 398 24.24 4.74 8.90
CA ASP A 398 25.24 5.34 9.79
C ASP A 398 25.06 4.90 11.25
N ILE A 399 23.82 4.75 11.74
CA ILE A 399 23.53 4.14 13.06
C ILE A 399 24.14 2.74 13.15
N ILE A 400 23.86 1.90 12.15
CA ILE A 400 24.35 0.51 12.10
C ILE A 400 25.88 0.47 12.02
N ARG A 401 26.46 1.34 11.18
CA ARG A 401 27.91 1.48 11.01
C ARG A 401 28.56 1.83 12.34
N GLU A 402 28.03 2.81 13.06
CA GLU A 402 28.61 3.27 14.32
C GLU A 402 28.58 2.18 15.40
N VAL A 403 27.43 1.51 15.60
CA VAL A 403 27.31 0.40 16.56
C VAL A 403 28.37 -0.68 16.26
N LYS A 404 28.48 -1.10 14.99
CA LYS A 404 29.45 -2.13 14.58
C LYS A 404 30.90 -1.67 14.74
N SER A 405 31.19 -0.41 14.38
CA SER A 405 32.53 0.18 14.46
C SER A 405 33.01 0.23 15.90
N VAL A 406 32.18 0.72 16.81
CA VAL A 406 32.54 0.83 18.23
C VAL A 406 32.70 -0.56 18.85
N LEU A 407 31.79 -1.50 18.59
CA LEU A 407 31.89 -2.88 19.10
C LEU A 407 33.14 -3.64 18.61
N ALA A 408 33.64 -3.33 17.41
CA ALA A 408 34.88 -3.90 16.92
C ALA A 408 36.10 -3.49 17.79
N SER A 409 36.06 -2.30 18.39
CA SER A 409 37.12 -1.79 19.26
C SER A 409 36.87 -2.02 20.76
N ASN A 410 35.60 -2.02 21.17
CA ASN A 410 35.16 -2.25 22.54
C ASN A 410 33.91 -3.16 22.54
N PRO A 411 34.09 -4.49 22.61
CA PRO A 411 32.97 -5.44 22.60
C PRO A 411 32.02 -5.32 23.80
N SER A 412 32.41 -4.59 24.85
CA SER A 412 31.60 -4.36 26.05
C SER A 412 30.84 -3.03 26.03
N GLU A 413 30.97 -2.23 24.98
CA GLU A 413 30.28 -0.95 24.85
C GLU A 413 28.76 -1.16 24.81
N CYS A 414 28.03 -0.40 25.62
CA CYS A 414 26.57 -0.35 25.57
C CYS A 414 26.09 0.79 24.66
N PHE A 415 24.90 0.64 24.07
CA PHE A 415 24.31 1.67 23.22
C PHE A 415 22.91 2.06 23.69
N ILE A 416 22.62 3.35 23.52
CA ILE A 416 21.27 3.91 23.53
C ILE A 416 21.02 4.52 22.16
N LEU A 417 19.88 4.23 21.55
CA LEU A 417 19.50 4.83 20.28
C LEU A 417 18.40 5.86 20.54
N GLU A 418 18.65 7.09 20.12
CA GLU A 418 17.71 8.21 20.21
C GLU A 418 17.31 8.66 18.81
N GLY A 419 16.02 8.92 18.60
CA GLY A 419 15.51 9.35 17.30
C GLY A 419 14.35 10.32 17.43
N TYR A 420 14.42 11.45 16.72
CA TYR A 420 13.37 12.47 16.69
C TYR A 420 12.83 12.64 15.27
N SER A 421 11.51 12.63 15.10
CA SER A 421 10.86 12.88 13.79
C SER A 421 11.41 11.91 12.73
N GLN A 422 11.92 12.41 11.61
CA GLN A 422 12.62 11.60 10.59
C GLN A 422 13.75 10.71 11.17
N GLY A 423 14.43 11.18 12.21
CA GLY A 423 15.48 10.42 12.90
C GLY A 423 14.92 9.24 13.70
N ALA A 424 13.69 9.33 14.22
CA ALA A 424 13.00 8.20 14.82
C ALA A 424 12.73 7.11 13.78
N ALA A 425 12.25 7.49 12.59
CA ALA A 425 12.06 6.56 11.48
C ALA A 425 13.37 5.86 11.07
N ALA A 426 14.48 6.61 10.98
CA ALA A 426 15.80 6.03 10.71
C ALA A 426 16.23 5.03 11.79
N THR A 427 16.01 5.36 13.07
CA THR A 427 16.33 4.50 14.22
C THR A 427 15.51 3.21 14.18
N VAL A 428 14.20 3.30 13.97
CA VAL A 428 13.30 2.14 13.85
C VAL A 428 13.74 1.21 12.70
N ASN A 429 14.08 1.79 11.54
CA ASN A 429 14.59 1.03 10.39
C ASN A 429 15.93 0.33 10.67
N ALA A 430 16.75 0.84 11.59
CA ALA A 430 18.00 0.20 12.00
C ALA A 430 17.76 -1.03 12.89
N LEU A 431 16.68 -1.05 13.69
CA LEU A 431 16.42 -2.11 14.66
C LEU A 431 16.29 -3.50 14.03
N SER A 432 15.73 -3.59 12.82
CA SER A 432 15.59 -4.87 12.09
C SER A 432 16.93 -5.46 11.63
N GLN A 433 17.97 -4.63 11.53
CA GLN A 433 19.30 -5.00 11.05
C GLN A 433 20.33 -5.17 12.17
N LEU A 434 20.00 -4.75 13.39
CA LEU A 434 20.82 -4.92 14.59
C LEU A 434 20.52 -6.28 15.25
N THR A 435 21.20 -7.32 14.80
CA THR A 435 21.04 -8.69 15.31
C THR A 435 22.30 -9.17 16.06
N GLY A 436 22.18 -10.26 16.82
CA GLY A 436 23.30 -10.84 17.60
C GLY A 436 23.92 -9.85 18.58
N SER A 437 25.25 -9.86 18.69
CA SER A 437 25.98 -9.00 19.63
C SER A 437 25.71 -7.51 19.45
N ALA A 438 25.45 -7.05 18.21
CA ALA A 438 25.08 -5.66 17.96
C ALA A 438 23.71 -5.32 18.56
N GLY A 439 22.73 -6.21 18.42
CA GLY A 439 21.41 -6.07 19.04
C GLY A 439 21.44 -6.23 20.57
N ASP A 440 22.34 -7.07 21.10
CA ASP A 440 22.50 -7.28 22.54
C ASP A 440 23.18 -6.09 23.24
N ALA A 441 24.06 -5.39 22.53
CA ALA A 441 24.74 -4.20 23.03
C ALA A 441 23.81 -2.98 23.18
N VAL A 442 22.74 -2.89 22.39
CA VAL A 442 21.72 -1.85 22.53
C VAL A 442 20.83 -2.14 23.74
N LYS A 443 20.95 -1.29 24.77
CA LYS A 443 20.23 -1.46 26.04
C LYS A 443 18.89 -0.73 26.05
N GLY A 444 18.75 0.32 25.26
CA GLY A 444 17.53 1.11 25.18
C GLY A 444 17.38 1.84 23.86
N VAL A 445 16.12 2.06 23.47
CA VAL A 445 15.74 2.91 22.34
C VAL A 445 14.75 3.94 22.87
N PHE A 446 14.98 5.23 22.60
CA PHE A 446 14.13 6.32 23.04
C PHE A 446 13.74 7.18 21.83
N LEU A 447 12.46 7.17 21.48
CA LEU A 447 11.93 7.85 20.30
C LEU A 447 11.01 8.98 20.73
N ILE A 448 11.04 10.09 19.98
CA ILE A 448 10.09 11.20 20.13
C ILE A 448 9.54 11.59 18.77
N GLY A 449 8.21 11.78 18.69
CA GLY A 449 7.56 12.18 17.44
C GLY A 449 7.78 11.19 16.29
N ASP A 450 7.74 9.88 16.55
CA ASP A 450 8.02 8.85 15.56
C ASP A 450 6.97 8.80 14.43
N PRO A 451 7.35 9.08 13.16
CA PRO A 451 6.44 8.88 12.03
C PRO A 451 5.98 7.43 11.90
N LEU A 452 6.79 6.46 12.37
CA LEU A 452 6.50 5.02 12.33
C LEU A 452 5.77 4.51 13.58
N HIS A 453 5.29 5.41 14.46
CA HIS A 453 4.57 5.07 15.70
C HIS A 453 3.38 4.15 15.40
N LYS A 454 3.38 2.93 15.94
CA LYS A 454 2.32 1.93 15.70
C LYS A 454 1.40 1.80 16.90
N SER A 455 0.09 1.91 16.66
CA SER A 455 -0.94 1.79 17.69
C SER A 455 -0.83 0.49 18.50
N GLY A 456 -0.91 0.63 19.83
CA GLY A 456 -1.09 -0.48 20.77
C GLY A 456 0.20 -1.13 21.27
N LEU A 457 1.38 -0.65 20.85
CA LEU A 457 2.63 -1.19 21.38
C LEU A 457 2.84 -0.79 22.85
N ALA A 458 3.36 -1.71 23.66
CA ALA A 458 3.55 -1.50 25.09
C ALA A 458 4.61 -0.42 25.42
N CYS A 459 5.51 -0.13 24.47
CA CYS A 459 6.50 0.94 24.56
C CYS A 459 5.92 2.34 24.34
N ASN A 460 4.69 2.46 23.84
CA ASN A 460 4.08 3.75 23.51
C ASN A 460 3.58 4.44 24.77
N VAL A 461 4.01 5.68 24.93
CA VAL A 461 3.61 6.56 26.02
C VAL A 461 3.40 7.99 25.53
N ASP A 462 2.60 8.76 26.27
CA ASP A 462 2.65 10.21 26.14
C ASP A 462 3.85 10.79 26.91
N ASN A 463 4.09 12.10 26.78
CA ASN A 463 5.21 12.77 27.42
C ASN A 463 5.21 12.71 28.96
N ASN A 464 4.06 12.38 29.58
CA ASN A 464 3.95 12.19 31.02
C ASN A 464 4.14 10.72 31.44
N GLY A 465 4.49 9.83 30.50
CA GLY A 465 4.55 8.38 30.73
C GLY A 465 3.16 7.71 30.79
N GLY A 466 2.12 8.45 30.41
CA GLY A 466 0.75 7.98 30.33
C GLY A 466 0.47 7.21 29.04
N THR A 467 -0.81 7.01 28.74
CA THR A 467 -1.24 6.15 27.61
C THR A 467 -2.17 6.87 26.63
N THR A 468 -2.25 8.19 26.71
CA THR A 468 -3.17 8.99 25.87
C THR A 468 -2.87 8.85 24.38
N THR A 469 -1.61 8.62 24.03
CA THR A 469 -1.12 8.35 22.66
C THR A 469 -0.67 6.89 22.46
N ARG A 470 -1.09 5.95 23.31
CA ARG A 470 -0.73 4.53 23.14
C ARG A 470 -1.38 3.92 21.89
N ASN A 471 -2.65 4.24 21.67
CA ASN A 471 -3.49 3.62 20.63
C ASN A 471 -3.72 4.57 19.45
N VAL A 472 -2.67 5.26 19.02
CA VAL A 472 -2.66 6.15 17.85
C VAL A 472 -1.56 5.70 16.90
N SER A 473 -1.58 6.20 15.66
CA SER A 473 -0.58 5.85 14.64
C SER A 473 0.06 7.12 14.08
N GLY A 474 1.34 7.03 13.75
CA GLY A 474 2.10 8.07 13.06
C GLY A 474 1.83 8.13 11.55
N LEU A 475 2.35 9.18 10.91
CA LEU A 475 2.14 9.49 9.48
C LEU A 475 2.66 8.40 8.53
N GLU A 476 3.73 7.71 8.91
CA GLU A 476 4.39 6.66 8.13
C GLU A 476 4.14 5.25 8.71
N ALA A 477 3.32 5.13 9.76
CA ALA A 477 2.96 3.86 10.36
C ALA A 477 2.35 2.88 9.33
N PHE A 478 1.67 3.42 8.31
CA PHE A 478 1.17 2.70 7.14
C PHE A 478 2.29 2.51 6.09
N GLY A 479 2.67 1.26 5.83
CA GLY A 479 3.78 0.91 4.94
C GLY A 479 5.16 0.85 5.62
N GLY A 480 5.26 1.38 6.84
CA GLY A 480 6.43 1.30 7.70
C GLY A 480 6.56 0.01 8.50
N GLY A 481 7.81 -0.43 8.75
CA GLY A 481 8.10 -1.63 9.55
C GLY A 481 7.62 -1.51 11.01
N GLY A 482 7.69 -0.31 11.59
CA GLY A 482 7.46 -0.06 13.01
C GLY A 482 8.51 -0.74 13.90
N ILE A 483 8.39 -0.57 15.22
CA ILE A 483 9.31 -1.18 16.19
C ILE A 483 9.13 -2.71 16.17
N PRO A 484 10.17 -3.52 15.89
CA PRO A 484 10.01 -4.97 15.84
C PRO A 484 9.73 -5.57 17.23
N GLN A 485 9.01 -6.68 17.28
CA GLN A 485 8.48 -7.26 18.52
C GLN A 485 9.53 -7.50 19.62
N ASN A 486 10.74 -7.92 19.24
CA ASN A 486 11.85 -8.19 20.16
C ASN A 486 12.52 -6.93 20.73
N TRP A 487 12.15 -5.74 20.24
CA TRP A 487 12.67 -4.45 20.71
C TRP A 487 11.73 -3.73 21.68
N ILE A 488 10.43 -4.06 21.66
CA ILE A 488 9.38 -3.36 22.43
C ILE A 488 9.73 -3.26 23.93
N SER A 489 10.26 -4.33 24.54
CA SER A 489 10.53 -4.36 25.99
C SER A 489 11.65 -3.42 26.45
N ARG A 490 12.44 -2.90 25.51
CA ARG A 490 13.56 -1.98 25.76
C ARG A 490 13.47 -0.72 24.90
N THR A 491 12.26 -0.41 24.41
CA THR A 491 11.98 0.82 23.68
C THR A 491 11.01 1.67 24.50
N LEU A 492 11.17 2.98 24.46
CA LEU A 492 10.18 3.94 24.89
C LEU A 492 9.90 4.88 23.72
N ASP A 493 8.67 4.83 23.20
CA ASP A 493 8.23 5.62 22.06
C ASP A 493 7.26 6.69 22.56
N VAL A 494 7.77 7.92 22.64
CA VAL A 494 7.08 9.04 23.28
C VAL A 494 6.42 9.90 22.22
N CYS A 495 5.09 9.96 22.28
CA CYS A 495 4.29 10.80 21.40
C CYS A 495 3.48 11.80 22.23
N ILE A 496 3.78 13.10 22.11
CA ILE A 496 2.98 14.15 22.76
C ILE A 496 1.56 14.10 22.20
N PHE A 497 0.56 14.17 23.08
CA PHE A 497 -0.84 14.17 22.66
C PHE A 497 -1.10 15.33 21.69
N GLY A 498 -1.59 15.00 20.50
CA GLY A 498 -1.83 15.99 19.44
C GLY A 498 -0.61 16.31 18.57
N ASP A 499 0.54 15.63 18.72
CA ASP A 499 1.61 15.68 17.73
C ASP A 499 1.18 14.94 16.46
N GLY A 500 0.91 15.69 15.40
CA GLY A 500 0.41 15.18 14.13
C GLY A 500 1.34 14.28 13.34
N VAL A 501 2.60 14.11 13.75
CA VAL A 501 3.57 13.19 13.14
C VAL A 501 3.45 11.78 13.70
N CYS A 502 3.31 11.63 15.02
CA CYS A 502 3.18 10.32 15.70
C CYS A 502 1.74 10.00 16.13
N ASP A 503 0.87 11.00 16.18
CA ASP A 503 -0.54 10.92 16.55
C ASP A 503 -1.42 11.60 15.49
N THR A 504 -1.67 10.86 14.41
CA THR A 504 -2.60 11.28 13.35
C THR A 504 -4.08 11.24 13.75
N THR A 505 -4.37 10.88 15.01
CA THR A 505 -5.75 10.88 15.53
C THR A 505 -6.12 12.24 16.10
N HIS A 506 -5.19 12.88 16.81
CA HIS A 506 -5.44 14.14 17.52
C HIS A 506 -4.66 15.33 16.94
N GLY A 507 -3.60 15.10 16.16
CA GLY A 507 -2.77 16.12 15.53
C GLY A 507 -2.81 16.12 13.99
N PHE A 508 -2.11 17.07 13.37
CA PHE A 508 -1.97 17.08 11.89
C PHE A 508 -0.60 17.57 11.41
N GLY A 509 0.22 16.64 10.92
CA GLY A 509 1.52 16.96 10.32
C GLY A 509 2.52 17.47 11.36
N ILE A 510 3.45 18.31 10.91
CA ILE A 510 4.34 19.04 11.82
C ILE A 510 3.56 20.21 12.41
N ASP A 511 3.16 20.09 13.67
CA ASP A 511 2.43 21.09 14.44
C ASP A 511 3.25 21.56 15.66
N ALA A 512 2.64 22.38 16.52
CA ALA A 512 3.33 22.94 17.69
C ALA A 512 3.76 21.85 18.68
N GLN A 513 2.94 20.81 18.84
CA GLN A 513 3.20 19.65 19.68
C GLN A 513 4.41 18.87 19.17
N HIS A 514 4.53 18.67 17.86
CA HIS A 514 5.71 18.03 17.28
C HIS A 514 7.02 18.75 17.60
N LEU A 515 6.99 20.08 17.73
CA LEU A 515 8.17 20.90 18.00
C LEU A 515 8.46 21.12 19.50
N GLU A 516 7.62 20.58 20.39
CA GLU A 516 7.64 20.89 21.83
C GLU A 516 8.65 20.05 22.63
N TYR A 517 9.00 18.83 22.16
CA TYR A 517 9.88 17.89 22.87
C TYR A 517 11.20 18.47 23.43
N PRO A 518 11.93 19.35 22.71
CA PRO A 518 13.16 19.95 23.24
C PRO A 518 12.96 20.72 24.56
N SER A 519 11.82 21.41 24.68
CA SER A 519 11.48 22.25 25.82
C SER A 519 10.53 21.59 26.82
N ASP A 520 9.91 20.47 26.46
CA ASP A 520 9.00 19.75 27.35
C ASP A 520 9.76 19.04 28.47
N ALA A 521 9.67 19.60 29.69
CA ALA A 521 10.36 19.08 30.86
C ALA A 521 9.94 17.64 31.22
N ALA A 522 8.69 17.26 30.92
CA ALA A 522 8.18 15.91 31.19
C ALA A 522 8.89 14.87 30.29
N THR A 523 8.95 15.11 28.98
CA THR A 523 9.70 14.31 28.01
C THR A 523 11.16 14.18 28.41
N GLN A 524 11.84 15.31 28.69
CA GLN A 524 13.27 15.28 29.05
C GLN A 524 13.53 14.46 30.32
N LYS A 525 12.69 14.62 31.35
CA LYS A 525 12.79 13.84 32.58
C LYS A 525 12.53 12.34 32.35
N LEU A 526 11.54 12.01 31.52
CA LEU A 526 11.18 10.65 31.19
C LEU A 526 12.32 9.93 30.46
N GLY A 527 12.93 10.60 29.46
CA GLY A 527 14.11 10.11 28.75
C GLY A 527 15.30 9.88 29.67
N THR A 528 15.67 10.86 30.49
CA THR A 528 16.75 10.71 31.48
C THR A 528 16.51 9.49 32.38
N THR A 529 15.31 9.35 32.93
CA THR A 529 14.96 8.27 33.86
C THR A 529 15.04 6.90 33.18
N PHE A 530 14.50 6.80 31.96
CA PHE A 530 14.52 5.58 31.17
C PHE A 530 15.95 5.16 30.82
N VAL A 531 16.74 6.07 30.26
CA VAL A 531 18.11 5.77 29.81
C VAL A 531 19.03 5.42 30.98
N VAL A 532 18.98 6.16 32.09
CA VAL A 532 19.78 5.85 33.29
C VAL A 532 19.42 4.46 33.82
N LYS A 533 18.15 4.07 33.80
CA LYS A 533 17.72 2.73 34.19
C LYS A 533 18.30 1.66 33.26
N GLN A 534 18.20 1.83 31.94
CA GLN A 534 18.71 0.84 30.98
C GLN A 534 20.23 0.64 31.07
N LEU A 535 20.98 1.68 31.40
CA LEU A 535 22.44 1.62 31.51
C LEU A 535 22.92 1.16 32.91
N SER A 536 22.13 1.38 33.96
CA SER A 536 22.54 1.07 35.33
C SER A 536 22.26 -0.38 35.75
N GLY A 537 21.38 -1.10 35.04
CA GLY A 537 21.03 -2.51 35.30
C GLY A 537 19.75 -2.63 36.11
#